data_AF-A0A2N3B8K9-F1
#
_entry.id   AF-A0A2N3B8K9-F1
#
_cell.length_a   1.000
_cell.length_b   1.000
_cell.length_c   1.000
_cell.angle_alpha   90.00
_cell.angle_beta   90.00
_cell.angle_gamma   90.00
#
_symmetry.space_group_name_H-M   'P 1'
#
loop_
_entity.id
_entity.type
_entity.pdbx_description
1 polymer ?
#
loop_
_entity_poly.entity_id
_entity_poly.type
_entity_poly.pdbx_seq_one_letter_code
_entity_poly.pdbx_strand_id
1 'polypeptide(L)'
;PPRDYLGASRLGQSCERALQFEFAHAPKDDGQDFSGRSLRIFAIGHELEDLAIRWLRAAGLDLVTRKRDGGQFGFSVAGGRIRGHVDGIISEAPAALGLRTPSLWECKTMNAKNWRETVAKGVTVAKPVYAAQIALYQAYMEASVPGISANPALFTAINKDTAELHHELVPFDAELAQRMSDRAVRILRATDTGELLPRVARNRDFFECRFCPWAERCWGLPG
;
A
#
# COMPACT_ATOMS: atom_id res chain seq x y z
N PRO A 1 17.30 4.59 -7.12
CA PRO A 1 17.73 4.83 -5.72
C PRO A 1 16.80 4.12 -4.72
N PRO A 2 17.33 3.55 -3.63
CA PRO A 2 16.49 3.03 -2.55
C PRO A 2 15.71 4.18 -1.89
N ARG A 3 14.51 3.88 -1.37
CA ARG A 3 13.62 4.88 -0.75
C ARG A 3 14.16 5.30 0.62
N ASP A 4 14.34 6.58 0.84
CA ASP A 4 14.79 7.20 2.10
C ASP A 4 13.66 7.45 3.12
N TYR A 5 12.49 6.85 2.89
CA TYR A 5 11.27 7.08 3.66
C TYR A 5 10.51 5.78 3.90
N LEU A 6 9.74 5.74 5.00
CA LEU A 6 8.80 4.67 5.29
C LEU A 6 7.55 4.85 4.42
N GLY A 7 7.36 3.94 3.47
CA GLY A 7 6.22 4.00 2.56
C GLY A 7 4.92 3.63 3.26
N ALA A 8 3.89 4.47 3.14
CA ALA A 8 2.58 4.18 3.74
C ALA A 8 1.93 2.90 3.19
N SER A 9 2.25 2.49 1.95
CA SER A 9 1.85 1.20 1.37
C SER A 9 2.50 -0.03 2.04
N ARG A 10 3.52 0.18 2.87
CA ARG A 10 4.25 -0.87 3.59
C ARG A 10 3.77 -1.02 5.04
N LEU A 11 3.21 0.03 5.64
CA LEU A 11 2.85 0.11 7.07
C LEU A 11 1.84 -0.95 7.53
N GLY A 12 1.03 -1.47 6.61
CA GLY A 12 0.11 -2.58 6.90
C GLY A 12 0.74 -3.96 6.98
N GLN A 13 2.03 -4.14 6.67
CA GLN A 13 2.72 -5.41 6.88
C GLN A 13 2.78 -5.76 8.37
N SER A 14 2.66 -7.02 8.74
CA SER A 14 2.67 -7.48 10.13
C SER A 14 3.96 -7.16 10.91
N CYS A 15 5.14 -7.27 10.30
CA CYS A 15 6.42 -7.23 11.01
C CYS A 15 7.04 -5.82 11.05
N GLU A 16 6.99 -5.15 12.21
CA GLU A 16 7.61 -3.83 12.40
C GLU A 16 9.13 -3.85 12.24
N ARG A 17 9.79 -4.90 12.71
CA ARG A 17 11.25 -5.05 12.59
C ARG A 17 11.70 -5.15 11.14
N ALA A 18 10.92 -5.79 10.26
CA ALA A 18 11.21 -5.81 8.83
C ALA A 18 11.07 -4.41 8.21
N LEU A 19 10.06 -3.65 8.61
CA LEU A 19 9.90 -2.25 8.20
C LEU A 19 11.03 -1.36 8.70
N GLN A 20 11.52 -1.60 9.93
CA GLN A 20 12.68 -0.92 10.47
C GLN A 20 13.95 -1.23 9.66
N PHE A 21 14.21 -2.50 9.32
CA PHE A 21 15.33 -2.86 8.45
C PHE A 21 15.22 -2.23 7.06
N GLU A 22 14.03 -2.20 6.49
CA GLU A 22 13.76 -1.52 5.22
C GLU A 22 14.08 -0.02 5.31
N PHE A 23 13.58 0.66 6.33
CA PHE A 23 13.78 2.10 6.55
C PHE A 23 15.25 2.46 6.86
N ALA A 24 15.93 1.64 7.67
CA ALA A 24 17.33 1.83 8.04
C ALA A 24 18.33 1.36 6.96
N HIS A 25 17.83 0.91 5.80
CA HIS A 25 18.65 0.34 4.72
C HIS A 25 19.58 -0.79 5.18
N ALA A 26 19.12 -1.61 6.14
CA ALA A 26 19.89 -2.76 6.59
C ALA A 26 20.13 -3.71 5.41
N PRO A 27 21.36 -4.23 5.23
CA PRO A 27 21.65 -5.20 4.18
C PRO A 27 20.73 -6.42 4.28
N LYS A 28 20.12 -6.77 3.15
CA LYS A 28 19.35 -8.01 3.00
C LYS A 28 20.28 -9.22 3.05
N ASP A 29 19.70 -10.39 3.31
CA ASP A 29 20.43 -11.65 3.23
C ASP A 29 20.83 -11.95 1.78
N ASP A 30 21.86 -12.79 1.60
CA ASP A 30 22.40 -13.11 0.29
C ASP A 30 21.32 -13.67 -0.66
N GLY A 31 21.28 -13.13 -1.88
CA GLY A 31 20.30 -13.53 -2.90
C GLY A 31 18.86 -13.04 -2.68
N GLN A 32 18.60 -12.22 -1.66
CA GLN A 32 17.26 -11.65 -1.38
C GLN A 32 16.97 -10.34 -2.13
N ASP A 33 17.84 -9.95 -3.06
CA ASP A 33 17.56 -8.85 -3.98
C ASP A 33 16.46 -9.21 -4.98
N PHE A 34 15.91 -8.18 -5.64
CA PHE A 34 14.84 -8.38 -6.59
C PHE A 34 15.31 -9.23 -7.79
N SER A 35 14.70 -10.40 -7.94
CA SER A 35 14.90 -11.22 -9.14
C SER A 35 14.37 -10.51 -10.39
N GLY A 36 14.92 -10.84 -11.56
CA GLY A 36 14.39 -10.35 -12.84
C GLY A 36 12.92 -10.70 -13.06
N ARG A 37 12.44 -11.80 -12.48
CA ARG A 37 11.00 -12.16 -12.47
C ARG A 37 10.20 -11.15 -11.66
N SER A 38 10.66 -10.78 -10.47
CA SER A 38 10.00 -9.78 -9.62
C SER A 38 9.92 -8.42 -10.31
N LEU A 39 11.00 -8.00 -10.98
CA LEU A 39 11.02 -6.76 -11.75
C LEU A 39 9.99 -6.76 -12.88
N ARG A 40 9.86 -7.85 -13.63
CA ARG A 40 8.81 -7.99 -14.66
C ARG A 40 7.40 -7.97 -14.08
N ILE A 41 7.19 -8.58 -12.91
CA ILE A 41 5.90 -8.55 -12.22
C ILE A 41 5.50 -7.11 -11.86
N PHE A 42 6.44 -6.29 -11.39
CA PHE A 42 6.19 -4.87 -11.12
C PHE A 42 5.91 -4.07 -12.40
N ALA A 43 6.72 -4.28 -13.44
CA ALA A 43 6.52 -3.61 -14.72
C ALA A 43 5.13 -3.89 -15.33
N ILE A 44 4.72 -5.17 -15.37
CA ILE A 44 3.36 -5.56 -15.80
C ILE A 44 2.28 -4.92 -14.92
N GLY A 45 2.55 -4.79 -13.61
CA GLY A 45 1.66 -4.09 -12.69
C GLY A 45 1.39 -2.65 -13.12
N HIS A 46 2.44 -1.89 -13.45
CA HIS A 46 2.31 -0.50 -13.90
C HIS A 46 1.55 -0.39 -15.24
N GLU A 47 1.83 -1.25 -16.21
CA GLU A 47 1.12 -1.25 -17.50
C GLU A 47 -0.40 -1.51 -17.34
N LEU A 48 -0.75 -2.41 -16.41
CA LEU A 48 -2.15 -2.70 -16.09
C LEU A 48 -2.84 -1.58 -15.31
N GLU A 49 -2.11 -0.86 -14.47
CA GLU A 49 -2.61 0.36 -13.82
C GLU A 49 -2.93 1.44 -14.86
N ASP A 50 -2.03 1.67 -15.82
CA ASP A 50 -2.25 2.60 -16.92
C ASP A 50 -3.46 2.21 -17.79
N LEU A 51 -3.69 0.92 -17.99
CA LEU A 51 -4.89 0.40 -18.65
C LEU A 51 -6.16 0.69 -17.82
N ALA A 52 -6.12 0.44 -16.51
CA ALA A 52 -7.24 0.70 -15.62
C ALA A 52 -7.65 2.18 -15.60
N ILE A 53 -6.68 3.09 -15.59
CA ILE A 53 -6.91 4.54 -15.72
C ILE A 53 -7.73 4.83 -16.99
N ARG A 54 -7.33 4.24 -18.13
CA ARG A 54 -8.03 4.43 -19.41
C ARG A 54 -9.45 3.89 -19.36
N TRP A 55 -9.66 2.70 -18.78
CA TRP A 55 -10.98 2.09 -18.67
C TRP A 55 -11.92 2.88 -17.76
N LEU A 56 -11.44 3.34 -16.60
CA LEU A 56 -12.25 4.16 -15.68
C LEU A 56 -12.64 5.49 -16.30
N ARG A 57 -11.71 6.16 -17.00
CA ARG A 57 -12.03 7.39 -17.76
C ARG A 57 -13.03 7.13 -18.88
N ALA A 58 -12.88 6.03 -19.61
CA ALA A 58 -13.83 5.62 -20.65
C ALA A 58 -15.23 5.30 -20.08
N ALA A 59 -15.31 4.86 -18.83
CA ALA A 59 -16.55 4.69 -18.08
C ALA A 59 -17.14 6.01 -17.55
N GLY A 60 -16.50 7.14 -17.83
CA GLY A 60 -16.98 8.48 -17.47
C GLY A 60 -16.49 9.02 -16.13
N LEU A 61 -15.55 8.35 -15.45
CA LEU A 61 -14.98 8.87 -14.21
C LEU A 61 -13.95 9.97 -14.51
N ASP A 62 -14.06 11.09 -13.78
CA ASP A 62 -13.03 12.14 -13.77
C ASP A 62 -11.90 11.75 -12.82
N LEU A 63 -10.98 10.94 -13.33
CA LEU A 63 -9.85 10.38 -12.58
C LEU A 63 -8.59 11.23 -12.73
N VAL A 64 -8.17 11.84 -11.63
CA VAL A 64 -6.94 12.64 -11.48
C VAL A 64 -5.82 11.76 -10.94
N THR A 65 -4.79 11.51 -11.75
CA THR A 65 -3.65 10.64 -11.39
C THR A 65 -2.32 11.37 -11.27
N ARG A 66 -2.29 12.66 -11.59
CA ARG A 66 -1.10 13.54 -11.48
C ARG A 66 -1.53 14.92 -11.02
N LYS A 67 -0.65 15.59 -10.27
CA LYS A 67 -0.80 17.01 -9.95
C LYS A 67 -0.63 17.85 -11.22
N ARG A 68 -1.17 19.09 -11.22
CA ARG A 68 -1.04 20.03 -12.35
C ARG A 68 0.42 20.36 -12.72
N ASP A 69 1.34 20.20 -11.78
CA ASP A 69 2.80 20.39 -11.95
C ASP A 69 3.54 19.12 -12.41
N GLY A 70 2.83 18.02 -12.67
CA GLY A 70 3.40 16.75 -13.13
C GLY A 70 3.87 15.80 -12.03
N GLY A 71 3.77 16.19 -10.75
CA GLY A 71 4.12 15.32 -9.62
C GLY A 71 3.10 14.22 -9.31
N GLN A 72 3.55 13.16 -8.62
CA GLN A 72 2.65 12.14 -8.07
C GLN A 72 1.74 12.75 -6.99
N PHE A 73 0.48 12.33 -6.98
CA PHE A 73 -0.49 12.73 -5.98
C PHE A 73 -0.22 11.93 -4.69
N GLY A 74 -0.12 12.61 -3.55
CA GLY A 74 0.38 11.97 -2.33
C GLY A 74 0.70 12.95 -1.21
N PHE A 75 1.18 12.41 -0.09
CA PHE A 75 1.52 13.15 1.12
C PHE A 75 2.95 12.87 1.59
N SER A 76 3.49 13.80 2.37
CA SER A 76 4.81 13.73 2.99
C SER A 76 4.71 14.30 4.40
N VAL A 77 4.95 13.48 5.43
CA VAL A 77 4.81 13.87 6.85
C VAL A 77 6.04 13.43 7.65
N ALA A 78 6.10 13.83 8.93
CA ALA A 78 7.23 13.58 9.82
C ALA A 78 8.59 14.01 9.21
N GLY A 79 8.65 15.24 8.68
CA GLY A 79 9.85 15.75 8.01
C GLY A 79 10.21 15.00 6.72
N GLY A 80 9.22 14.40 6.05
CA GLY A 80 9.40 13.64 4.83
C GLY A 80 9.86 12.20 5.04
N ARG A 81 9.85 11.70 6.29
CA ARG A 81 10.22 10.34 6.65
C ARG A 81 9.10 9.33 6.44
N ILE A 82 7.86 9.79 6.28
CA ILE A 82 6.72 8.97 5.88
C ILE A 82 6.12 9.60 4.63
N ARG A 83 5.96 8.80 3.58
CA ARG A 83 5.34 9.26 2.32
C ARG A 83 4.37 8.22 1.76
N GLY A 84 3.33 8.72 1.11
CA GLY A 84 2.35 7.91 0.37
C GLY A 84 2.13 8.52 -1.02
N HIS A 85 1.92 7.65 -2.00
CA HIS A 85 1.57 8.04 -3.37
C HIS A 85 0.30 7.28 -3.71
N VAL A 86 -0.76 8.01 -4.04
CA VAL A 86 -2.04 7.41 -4.40
C VAL A 86 -2.07 7.12 -5.90
N ASP A 87 -2.79 6.07 -6.30
CA ASP A 87 -2.93 5.73 -7.72
C ASP A 87 -3.83 6.75 -8.44
N GLY A 88 -4.85 7.28 -7.75
CA GLY A 88 -5.59 8.45 -8.23
C GLY A 88 -6.68 8.94 -7.29
N ILE A 89 -7.29 10.07 -7.66
CA ILE A 89 -8.47 10.66 -7.02
C ILE A 89 -9.57 10.77 -8.06
N ILE A 90 -10.76 10.26 -7.74
CA ILE A 90 -11.95 10.42 -8.55
C ILE A 90 -12.63 11.71 -8.09
N SER A 91 -12.59 12.75 -8.93
CA SER A 91 -13.13 14.07 -8.61
C SER A 91 -14.63 14.14 -8.87
N GLU A 92 -15.09 13.51 -9.96
CA GLU A 92 -16.49 13.42 -10.35
C GLU A 92 -16.75 12.03 -10.96
N ALA A 93 -17.99 11.56 -10.85
CA ALA A 93 -18.43 10.29 -11.41
C ALA A 93 -19.88 10.36 -11.91
N PRO A 94 -20.25 9.57 -12.95
CA PRO A 94 -21.64 9.49 -13.39
C PRO A 94 -22.55 9.04 -12.24
N ALA A 95 -23.67 9.74 -12.06
CA ALA A 95 -24.63 9.43 -10.98
C ALA A 95 -25.12 7.97 -10.99
N ALA A 96 -25.20 7.35 -12.18
CA ALA A 96 -25.57 5.95 -12.35
C ALA A 96 -24.62 4.96 -11.67
N LEU A 97 -23.37 5.35 -11.37
CA LEU A 97 -22.41 4.51 -10.65
C LEU A 97 -22.58 4.55 -9.12
N GLY A 98 -23.35 5.51 -8.59
CA GLY A 98 -23.57 5.67 -7.15
C GLY A 98 -22.30 5.95 -6.33
N LEU A 99 -21.20 6.35 -6.99
CA LEU A 99 -19.94 6.66 -6.36
C LEU A 99 -19.99 8.06 -5.75
N ARG A 100 -19.61 8.19 -4.47
CA ARG A 100 -19.43 9.50 -3.84
C ARG A 100 -18.06 10.06 -4.17
N THR A 101 -17.99 11.36 -4.43
CA THR A 101 -16.74 12.07 -4.76
C THR A 101 -16.52 13.28 -3.83
N PRO A 102 -15.25 13.71 -3.63
CA PRO A 102 -14.03 13.06 -4.10
C PRO A 102 -13.81 11.72 -3.40
N SER A 103 -13.30 10.72 -4.13
CA SER A 103 -12.93 9.41 -3.58
C SER A 103 -11.52 9.01 -4.00
N LEU A 104 -10.82 8.33 -3.09
CA LEU A 104 -9.54 7.70 -3.39
C LEU A 104 -9.75 6.55 -4.37
N TRP A 105 -8.87 6.41 -5.36
CA TRP A 105 -8.76 5.21 -6.18
C TRP A 105 -7.43 4.50 -5.89
N GLU A 106 -7.51 3.20 -5.64
CA GLU A 106 -6.36 2.32 -5.40
C GLU A 106 -6.49 1.07 -6.28
N CYS A 107 -5.46 0.77 -7.08
CA CYS A 107 -5.42 -0.31 -8.04
C CYS A 107 -4.36 -1.35 -7.67
N LYS A 108 -4.73 -2.64 -7.74
CA LYS A 108 -3.80 -3.75 -7.52
C LYS A 108 -3.96 -4.80 -8.59
N THR A 109 -2.83 -5.41 -8.96
CA THR A 109 -2.82 -6.57 -9.84
C THR A 109 -2.50 -7.82 -9.03
N MET A 110 -3.24 -8.90 -9.27
CA MET A 110 -3.16 -10.12 -8.48
C MET A 110 -3.10 -11.34 -9.39
N ASN A 111 -2.53 -12.43 -8.89
CA ASN A 111 -2.79 -13.74 -9.50
C ASN A 111 -4.21 -14.21 -9.16
N ALA A 112 -4.72 -15.20 -9.87
CA ALA A 112 -6.09 -15.67 -9.74
C ALA A 112 -6.42 -16.17 -8.33
N LYS A 113 -5.46 -16.75 -7.60
CA LYS A 113 -5.67 -17.18 -6.20
C LYS A 113 -6.00 -15.98 -5.31
N ASN A 114 -5.14 -14.96 -5.31
CA ASN A 114 -5.34 -13.77 -4.48
C ASN A 114 -6.55 -12.96 -4.94
N TRP A 115 -6.80 -12.90 -6.25
CA TRP A 115 -7.96 -12.22 -6.81
C TRP A 115 -9.26 -12.86 -6.33
N ARG A 116 -9.42 -14.19 -6.47
CA ARG A 116 -10.61 -14.91 -6.00
C ARG A 116 -10.85 -14.75 -4.50
N GLU A 117 -9.79 -14.78 -3.70
CA GLU A 117 -9.91 -14.53 -2.25
C GLU A 117 -10.39 -13.11 -1.96
N THR A 118 -9.89 -12.12 -2.71
CA THR A 118 -10.29 -10.73 -2.57
C THR A 118 -11.75 -10.52 -2.97
N VAL A 119 -12.18 -11.10 -4.10
CA VAL A 119 -13.60 -11.07 -4.51
C VAL A 119 -14.51 -11.73 -3.46
N ALA A 120 -14.07 -12.85 -2.87
CA ALA A 120 -14.89 -13.62 -1.95
C ALA A 120 -15.01 -12.99 -0.54
N LYS A 121 -13.99 -12.25 -0.09
CA LYS A 121 -13.90 -11.77 1.31
C LYS A 121 -13.80 -10.25 1.44
N GLY A 122 -13.59 -9.54 0.34
CA GLY A 122 -13.22 -8.13 0.32
C GLY A 122 -11.76 -7.87 0.69
N VAL A 123 -11.20 -6.76 0.22
CA VAL A 123 -9.78 -6.38 0.40
C VAL A 123 -9.38 -6.28 1.87
N THR A 124 -10.28 -5.80 2.75
CA THR A 124 -9.97 -5.63 4.18
C THR A 124 -9.61 -6.94 4.86
N VAL A 125 -10.29 -8.04 4.51
CA VAL A 125 -10.03 -9.37 5.07
C VAL A 125 -8.93 -10.08 4.28
N ALA A 126 -9.00 -10.04 2.95
CA ALA A 126 -8.08 -10.79 2.08
C ALA A 126 -6.66 -10.19 2.04
N LYS A 127 -6.55 -8.87 2.21
CA LYS A 127 -5.31 -8.09 2.09
C LYS A 127 -5.31 -6.92 3.09
N PRO A 128 -5.20 -7.18 4.41
CA PRO A 128 -5.16 -6.13 5.44
C PRO A 128 -4.11 -5.03 5.18
N VAL A 129 -3.01 -5.38 4.52
CA VAL A 129 -1.97 -4.41 4.11
C VAL A 129 -2.51 -3.32 3.17
N TYR A 130 -3.41 -3.67 2.25
CA TYR A 130 -4.01 -2.69 1.32
C TYR A 130 -5.11 -1.88 2.01
N ALA A 131 -5.87 -2.46 2.94
CA ALA A 131 -6.80 -1.68 3.77
C ALA A 131 -6.07 -0.64 4.63
N ALA A 132 -4.95 -1.01 5.25
CA ALA A 132 -4.10 -0.08 5.99
C ALA A 132 -3.57 1.06 5.10
N GLN A 133 -3.15 0.72 3.87
CA GLN A 133 -2.71 1.71 2.89
C GLN A 133 -3.83 2.68 2.52
N ILE A 134 -5.02 2.17 2.18
CA ILE A 134 -6.21 2.98 1.84
C ILE A 134 -6.58 3.91 3.01
N ALA A 135 -6.64 3.39 4.23
CA ALA A 135 -6.99 4.17 5.41
C ALA A 135 -5.98 5.30 5.67
N LEU A 136 -4.68 5.02 5.58
CA LEU A 136 -3.63 6.05 5.67
C LEU A 136 -3.77 7.10 4.57
N TYR A 137 -4.07 6.68 3.35
CA TYR A 137 -4.21 7.59 2.22
C TYR A 137 -5.42 8.51 2.42
N GLN A 138 -6.58 7.99 2.80
CA GLN A 138 -7.73 8.84 3.10
C GLN A 138 -7.44 9.83 4.24
N ALA A 139 -6.81 9.39 5.33
CA ALA A 139 -6.49 10.25 6.46
C ALA A 139 -5.51 11.38 6.09
N TYR A 140 -4.40 11.05 5.42
CA TYR A 140 -3.34 12.02 5.14
C TYR A 140 -3.59 12.86 3.89
N MET A 141 -4.53 12.47 3.04
CA MET A 141 -4.93 13.26 1.87
C MET A 141 -6.02 14.28 2.19
N GLU A 142 -6.75 14.16 3.30
CA GLU A 142 -7.88 15.03 3.67
C GLU A 142 -7.54 16.53 3.61
N ALA A 143 -6.36 16.93 4.11
CA ALA A 143 -5.94 18.34 4.06
C ALA A 143 -5.75 18.87 2.62
N SER A 144 -5.41 18.00 1.68
CA SER A 144 -5.18 18.34 0.27
C SER A 144 -6.38 18.08 -0.64
N VAL A 145 -7.26 17.17 -0.24
CA VAL A 145 -8.51 16.81 -0.92
C VAL A 145 -9.61 16.73 0.14
N PRO A 146 -10.20 17.88 0.52
CA PRO A 146 -11.25 17.92 1.54
C PRO A 146 -12.42 17.00 1.17
N GLY A 147 -12.89 16.21 2.13
CA GLY A 147 -13.99 15.26 1.98
C GLY A 147 -13.58 13.87 1.49
N ILE A 148 -12.30 13.62 1.17
CA ILE A 148 -11.84 12.29 0.73
C ILE A 148 -12.04 11.22 1.82
N SER A 149 -11.93 11.57 3.09
CA SER A 149 -12.16 10.65 4.20
C SER A 149 -13.64 10.47 4.54
N ALA A 150 -14.54 11.30 4.00
CA ALA A 150 -15.99 11.15 4.16
C ALA A 150 -16.60 10.15 3.18
N ASN A 151 -15.88 9.82 2.11
CA ASN A 151 -16.32 8.95 1.03
C ASN A 151 -15.54 7.62 1.02
N PRO A 152 -16.14 6.49 0.60
CA PRO A 152 -15.40 5.24 0.45
C PRO A 152 -14.38 5.35 -0.68
N ALA A 153 -13.23 4.71 -0.53
CA ALA A 153 -12.28 4.54 -1.63
C ALA A 153 -12.80 3.51 -2.64
N LEU A 154 -12.53 3.71 -3.93
CA LEU A 154 -12.70 2.70 -4.96
C LEU A 154 -11.44 1.83 -5.02
N PHE A 155 -11.53 0.60 -4.54
CA PHE A 155 -10.48 -0.40 -4.73
C PHE A 155 -10.72 -1.18 -6.03
N THR A 156 -9.67 -1.34 -6.84
CA THR A 156 -9.70 -2.13 -8.08
C THR A 156 -8.69 -3.25 -8.02
N ALA A 157 -9.14 -4.49 -8.26
CA ALA A 157 -8.28 -5.65 -8.41
C ALA A 157 -8.37 -6.24 -9.82
N ILE A 158 -7.22 -6.31 -10.50
CA ILE A 158 -7.09 -6.91 -11.84
C ILE A 158 -6.48 -8.29 -11.71
N ASN A 159 -7.18 -9.30 -12.23
CA ASN A 159 -6.66 -10.66 -12.31
C ASN A 159 -5.67 -10.78 -13.49
N LYS A 160 -4.40 -11.01 -13.21
CA LYS A 160 -3.36 -11.16 -14.25
C LYS A 160 -3.47 -12.44 -15.06
N ASP A 161 -4.18 -13.43 -14.54
CA ASP A 161 -4.27 -14.74 -15.18
C ASP A 161 -5.51 -14.83 -16.11
N THR A 162 -6.53 -13.99 -15.89
CA THR A 162 -7.81 -14.02 -16.63
C THR A 162 -8.29 -12.68 -17.17
N ALA A 163 -7.62 -11.58 -16.84
CA ALA A 163 -8.01 -10.19 -17.13
C ALA A 163 -9.35 -9.74 -16.52
N GLU A 164 -9.91 -10.50 -15.58
CA GLU A 164 -11.12 -10.10 -14.85
C GLU A 164 -10.86 -8.88 -13.95
N LEU A 165 -11.85 -8.00 -13.87
CA LEU A 165 -11.84 -6.82 -13.02
C LEU A 165 -12.76 -7.04 -11.81
N HIS A 166 -12.32 -6.60 -10.65
CA HIS A 166 -13.14 -6.47 -9.46
C HIS A 166 -13.02 -5.05 -8.91
N HIS A 167 -14.16 -4.47 -8.57
CA HIS A 167 -14.25 -3.16 -7.93
C HIS A 167 -15.04 -3.29 -6.64
N GLU A 168 -14.55 -2.69 -5.56
CA GLU A 168 -15.28 -2.60 -4.29
C GLU A 168 -15.08 -1.23 -3.64
N LEU A 169 -16.07 -0.82 -2.85
CA LEU A 169 -16.00 0.41 -2.06
C LEU A 169 -15.48 0.08 -0.66
N VAL A 170 -14.39 0.73 -0.28
CA VAL A 170 -13.74 0.54 1.03
C VAL A 170 -14.04 1.77 1.90
N PRO A 171 -14.88 1.65 2.95
CA PRO A 171 -15.14 2.76 3.86
C PRO A 171 -13.87 3.23 4.57
N PHE A 172 -13.82 4.51 4.91
CA PHE A 172 -12.72 5.05 5.70
C PHE A 172 -12.70 4.42 7.09
N ASP A 173 -11.57 3.84 7.46
CA ASP A 173 -11.30 3.30 8.79
C ASP A 173 -10.31 4.22 9.53
N ALA A 174 -10.87 5.19 10.27
CA ALA A 174 -10.09 6.16 11.03
C ALA A 174 -9.24 5.52 12.12
N GLU A 175 -9.74 4.45 12.75
CA GLU A 175 -9.01 3.75 13.81
C GLU A 175 -7.81 3.02 13.23
N LEU A 176 -7.97 2.33 12.10
CA LEU A 176 -6.86 1.71 11.38
C LEU A 176 -5.84 2.75 10.93
N ALA A 177 -6.27 3.88 10.37
CA ALA A 177 -5.37 4.96 9.99
C ALA A 177 -4.53 5.46 11.19
N GLN A 178 -5.17 5.67 12.35
CA GLN A 178 -4.48 6.10 13.57
C GLN A 178 -3.49 5.04 14.07
N ARG A 179 -3.91 3.77 14.18
CA ARG A 179 -3.03 2.66 14.61
C ARG A 179 -1.80 2.54 13.71
N MET A 180 -1.97 2.66 12.39
CA MET A 180 -0.85 2.58 11.45
C MET A 180 0.05 3.82 11.49
N SER A 181 -0.50 4.98 11.84
CA SER A 181 0.27 6.21 12.07
C SER A 181 1.12 6.11 13.33
N ASP A 182 0.56 5.63 14.44
CA ASP A 182 1.29 5.41 15.70
C ASP A 182 2.40 4.39 15.53
N ARG A 183 2.12 3.34 14.76
CA ARG A 183 3.10 2.34 14.34
C ARG A 183 4.25 2.95 13.55
N ALA A 184 3.97 3.83 12.59
CA ALA A 184 5.02 4.52 11.83
C ALA A 184 5.92 5.33 12.77
N VAL A 185 5.32 6.09 13.69
CA VAL A 185 6.05 6.88 14.71
C VAL A 185 6.93 5.98 15.58
N ARG A 186 6.43 4.83 16.03
CA ARG A 186 7.19 3.84 16.81
C ARG A 186 8.42 3.34 16.04
N ILE A 187 8.25 2.97 14.77
CA ILE A 187 9.35 2.50 13.92
C ILE A 187 10.42 3.57 13.76
N LEU A 188 10.01 4.81 13.48
CA LEU A 188 10.96 5.92 13.32
C LEU A 188 11.72 6.19 14.63
N ARG A 189 11.02 6.28 15.76
CA ARG A 189 11.64 6.52 17.07
C ARG A 189 12.62 5.42 17.47
N ALA A 190 12.23 4.16 17.33
CA ALA A 190 13.10 3.02 17.64
C ALA A 190 14.36 3.04 16.76
N THR A 191 14.20 3.38 15.47
CA THR A 191 15.36 3.54 14.57
C THR A 191 16.28 4.67 15.01
N ASP A 192 15.73 5.82 15.40
CA ASP A 192 16.51 6.99 15.83
C ASP A 192 17.29 6.73 17.12
N THR A 193 16.73 5.94 18.04
CA THR A 193 17.37 5.58 19.31
C THR A 193 18.29 4.38 19.22
N GLY A 194 18.38 3.73 18.05
CA GLY A 194 19.10 2.46 17.88
C GLY A 194 18.43 1.27 18.58
N GLU A 195 17.17 1.41 19.01
CA GLU A 195 16.37 0.32 19.56
C GLU A 195 15.95 -0.63 18.44
N LEU A 196 16.24 -1.91 18.60
CA LEU A 196 15.82 -2.94 17.66
C LEU A 196 14.43 -3.44 18.03
N LEU A 197 13.48 -3.30 17.10
CA LEU A 197 12.10 -3.75 17.32
C LEU A 197 12.01 -5.28 17.48
N PRO A 198 11.03 -5.77 18.25
CA PRO A 198 10.90 -7.21 18.51
C PRO A 198 10.56 -7.98 17.24
N ARG A 199 10.92 -9.27 17.21
CA ARG A 199 10.45 -10.17 16.15
C ARG A 199 8.92 -10.31 16.19
N VAL A 200 8.33 -10.46 15.00
CA VAL A 200 6.89 -10.78 14.87
C VAL A 200 6.57 -12.21 15.31
N ALA A 201 7.55 -13.12 15.28
CA ALA A 201 7.36 -14.54 15.55
C ALA A 201 8.42 -15.09 16.51
N ARG A 202 8.07 -16.20 17.18
CA ARG A 202 8.94 -16.94 18.09
C ARG A 202 9.77 -18.04 17.41
N ASN A 203 9.41 -18.44 16.20
CA ASN A 203 10.14 -19.44 15.41
C ASN A 203 10.45 -18.95 13.99
N ARG A 204 11.53 -19.47 13.41
CA ARG A 204 11.99 -19.09 12.07
C ARG A 204 11.06 -19.56 10.95
N ASP A 205 10.31 -20.63 11.20
CA ASP A 205 9.43 -21.26 10.21
C ASP A 205 8.10 -20.57 10.01
N PHE A 206 7.79 -19.54 10.81
CA PHE A 206 6.62 -18.70 10.62
C PHE A 206 6.59 -18.14 9.19
N PHE A 207 5.44 -18.21 8.53
CA PHE A 207 5.34 -18.02 7.09
C PHE A 207 5.94 -16.69 6.61
N GLU A 208 5.75 -15.60 7.35
CA GLU A 208 6.29 -14.29 7.01
C GLU A 208 7.81 -14.20 7.20
N CYS A 209 8.34 -14.92 8.20
CA CYS A 209 9.78 -15.00 8.44
C CYS A 209 10.48 -15.78 7.34
N ARG A 210 9.86 -16.85 6.81
CA ARG A 210 10.44 -17.68 5.73
C ARG A 210 10.68 -16.94 4.42
N PHE A 211 9.87 -15.93 4.14
CA PHE A 211 9.97 -15.12 2.92
C PHE A 211 10.51 -13.71 3.19
N CYS A 212 11.02 -13.47 4.41
CA CYS A 212 11.58 -12.18 4.79
C CYS A 212 12.99 -12.02 4.18
N PRO A 213 13.27 -10.91 3.47
CA PRO A 213 14.61 -10.63 2.93
C PRO A 213 15.72 -10.43 3.97
N TRP A 214 15.36 -10.37 5.26
CA TRP A 214 16.27 -10.20 6.39
C TRP A 214 16.11 -11.34 7.41
N ALA A 215 15.63 -12.50 7.00
CA ALA A 215 15.40 -13.62 7.90
C ALA A 215 16.68 -14.02 8.65
N GLU A 216 17.77 -14.28 7.94
CA GLU A 216 19.04 -14.72 8.54
C GLU A 216 19.60 -13.64 9.47
N ARG A 217 19.64 -12.39 9.00
CA ARG A 217 19.98 -11.23 9.83
C ARG A 217 19.12 -11.14 11.09
N CYS A 218 17.80 -11.23 10.95
CA CYS A 218 16.84 -11.07 12.06
C CYS A 218 17.02 -12.14 13.14
N TRP A 219 17.24 -13.39 12.72
CA TRP A 219 17.46 -14.52 13.63
C TRP A 219 18.86 -14.56 14.23
N GLY A 220 19.84 -13.89 13.63
CA GLY A 220 21.18 -13.70 14.19
C GLY A 220 21.31 -12.57 15.22
N LEU A 221 20.30 -11.69 15.34
CA LEU A 221 20.29 -10.56 16.28
C LEU A 221 19.53 -10.87 17.59
N PRO A 222 19.59 -10.03 18.63
CA PRO A 222 18.73 -10.18 19.82
C PRO A 222 17.23 -10.18 19.46
N GLY A 223 16.44 -10.89 20.26
CA GLY A 223 14.99 -11.07 20.03
C GLY A 223 14.18 -9.79 20.08
#